data_AF-A0A060W795-F1
#
_entry.id   AF-A0A060W795-F1
#
_cell.length_a   1.000
_cell.length_b   1.000
_cell.length_c   1.000
_cell.angle_alpha   90.00
_cell.angle_beta   90.00
_cell.angle_gamma   90.00
#
_symmetry.space_group_name_H-M   'P 1'
#
loop_
_entity.id
_entity.type
_entity.pdbx_description
1 polymer ?
#
loop_
_entity_poly.entity_id
_entity_poly.type
_entity_poly.pdbx_seq_one_letter_code
_entity_poly.pdbx_strand_id
1 'polypeptide(L)'
;MRIYACLLSLPDSTVNPKELLFHTIINLFWSIVLGRRFEYNDPEFQIFYKPVYTYFDMLKSKVSMLYNISPRIVECFPGKHQELFKAIDKAKAYIRLEADRRLKSLDTSNPQDYFDVFLVKMLEVKQ
;
A
#
# COMPACT_ATOMS: atom_id res chain seq x y z
N MET A 1 2.97 -19.50 13.23
CA MET A 1 4.37 -19.98 13.26
C MET A 1 5.18 -19.71 11.96
N ARG A 2 4.91 -18.65 11.18
CA ARG A 2 5.74 -18.30 10.00
C ARG A 2 6.53 -16.98 10.13
N ILE A 3 6.29 -16.20 11.18
CA ILE A 3 7.05 -14.97 11.46
C ILE A 3 8.52 -15.30 11.77
N TYR A 4 8.77 -16.40 12.51
CA TYR A 4 10.13 -16.86 12.83
C TYR A 4 10.90 -17.38 11.61
N ALA A 5 10.23 -18.01 10.64
CA ALA A 5 10.89 -18.51 9.44
C ALA A 5 11.45 -17.37 8.56
N CYS A 6 10.81 -16.20 8.60
CA CYS A 6 11.24 -15.01 7.87
C CYS A 6 12.44 -14.30 8.54
N LEU A 7 12.57 -14.42 9.87
CA LEU A 7 13.73 -13.90 10.61
C LEU A 7 14.98 -14.77 10.40
N LEU A 8 14.82 -16.07 10.18
CA LEU A 8 15.91 -17.03 10.00
C LEU A 8 16.49 -17.07 8.57
N SER A 9 15.84 -16.44 7.60
CA SER A 9 16.30 -16.37 6.20
C SER A 9 16.98 -15.04 5.85
N LEU A 10 17.23 -14.17 6.84
CA LEU A 10 17.91 -12.90 6.61
C LEU A 10 19.44 -13.15 6.64
N PRO A 11 20.17 -12.84 5.55
CA PRO A 11 21.63 -12.90 5.57
C PRO A 11 22.16 -11.88 6.60
N ASP A 12 23.40 -12.08 7.05
CA ASP A 12 24.16 -11.32 8.08
C ASP A 12 24.27 -9.79 7.86
N SER A 13 23.50 -9.25 6.92
CA SER A 13 23.24 -7.83 6.73
C SER A 13 22.43 -7.24 7.89
N THR A 14 22.81 -6.03 8.31
CA THR A 14 22.09 -5.24 9.31
C THR A 14 20.66 -4.93 8.83
N VAL A 15 19.69 -5.73 9.27
CA VAL A 15 18.27 -5.52 8.99
C VAL A 15 17.81 -4.28 9.73
N ASN A 16 17.27 -3.28 9.01
CA ASN A 16 16.67 -2.12 9.64
C ASN A 16 15.33 -2.53 10.30
N PRO A 17 15.20 -2.50 11.64
CA PRO A 17 13.99 -3.00 12.31
C PRO A 17 12.72 -2.22 11.93
N LYS A 18 12.85 -0.92 11.66
CA LYS A 18 11.73 -0.08 11.19
C LYS A 18 11.22 -0.61 9.85
N GLU A 19 12.12 -0.85 8.91
CA GLU A 19 11.77 -1.32 7.57
C GLU A 19 11.10 -2.70 7.61
N LEU A 20 11.63 -3.63 8.41
CA LEU A 20 11.04 -4.95 8.60
C LEU A 20 9.61 -4.88 9.18
N LEU A 21 9.39 -4.01 10.16
CA LEU A 21 8.06 -3.80 10.75
C LEU A 21 7.08 -3.23 9.71
N PHE A 22 7.49 -2.21 8.93
CA PHE A 22 6.66 -1.65 7.87
C PHE A 22 6.32 -2.69 6.80
N HIS A 23 7.29 -3.48 6.34
CA HIS A 23 7.05 -4.58 5.41
C HIS A 23 6.04 -5.59 5.98
N THR A 24 6.20 -5.99 7.24
CA THR A 24 5.32 -6.96 7.88
C THR A 24 3.89 -6.44 7.98
N ILE A 25 3.71 -5.21 8.46
CA ILE A 25 2.38 -4.60 8.65
C ILE A 25 1.68 -4.38 7.31
N ILE A 26 2.40 -3.86 6.30
CA ILE A 26 1.82 -3.59 4.98
C ILE A 26 1.45 -4.91 4.29
N ASN A 27 2.27 -5.95 4.41
CA ASN A 27 1.95 -7.26 3.86
C ASN A 27 0.76 -7.90 4.57
N LEU A 28 0.67 -7.78 5.89
CA LEU A 28 -0.51 -8.23 6.64
C LEU A 28 -1.77 -7.52 6.16
N PHE A 29 -1.74 -6.19 6.05
CA PHE A 29 -2.86 -5.40 5.55
C PHE A 29 -3.31 -5.87 4.18
N TRP A 30 -2.38 -6.01 3.22
CA TRP A 30 -2.73 -6.47 1.88
C TRP A 30 -3.16 -7.92 1.82
N SER A 31 -2.73 -8.77 2.75
CA SER A 31 -3.24 -10.14 2.83
C SER A 31 -4.70 -10.21 3.28
N ILE A 32 -5.17 -9.23 4.03
CA ILE A 32 -6.59 -9.09 4.39
C ILE A 32 -7.36 -8.47 3.23
N VAL A 33 -6.82 -7.41 2.62
CA VAL A 33 -7.48 -6.68 1.54
C VAL A 33 -7.59 -7.53 0.27
N LEU A 34 -6.48 -8.06 -0.24
CA LEU A 34 -6.40 -8.78 -1.50
C LEU A 34 -6.32 -10.30 -1.34
N GLY A 35 -6.51 -10.82 -0.13
CA GLY A 35 -6.47 -12.27 0.12
C GLY A 35 -5.10 -12.92 -0.11
N ARG A 36 -4.04 -12.14 -0.39
CA ARG A 36 -2.72 -12.64 -0.76
C ARG A 36 -1.58 -11.89 -0.09
N ARG A 37 -0.53 -12.63 0.23
CA ARG A 37 0.72 -12.07 0.76
C ARG A 37 1.70 -11.87 -0.39
N PHE A 38 2.48 -10.81 -0.29
CA PHE A 38 3.55 -10.54 -1.22
C PHE A 38 4.90 -10.97 -0.64
N GLU A 39 5.87 -11.23 -1.50
CA GLU A 39 7.26 -11.32 -1.07
C GLU A 39 7.83 -9.91 -0.86
N TYR A 40 8.77 -9.72 0.07
CA TYR A 40 9.28 -8.38 0.39
C TYR A 40 10.00 -7.70 -0.79
N ASN A 41 10.63 -8.50 -1.65
CA ASN A 41 11.31 -8.03 -2.86
C ASN A 41 10.40 -8.00 -4.09
N ASP A 42 9.10 -8.32 -3.94
CA ASP A 42 8.14 -8.30 -5.04
C ASP A 42 7.97 -6.86 -5.57
N PRO A 43 8.19 -6.60 -6.87
CA PRO A 43 7.95 -5.30 -7.47
C PRO A 43 6.52 -4.77 -7.27
N GLU A 44 5.50 -5.63 -7.21
CA GLU A 44 4.11 -5.25 -6.92
C GLU A 44 3.94 -4.80 -5.47
N PHE A 45 4.59 -5.48 -4.53
CA PHE A 45 4.57 -5.06 -3.12
C PHE A 45 5.16 -3.67 -2.93
N GLN A 46 6.22 -3.37 -3.67
CA GLN A 46 6.89 -2.07 -3.65
C GLN A 46 6.01 -0.93 -4.16
N ILE A 47 4.96 -1.21 -4.95
CA ILE A 47 3.95 -0.22 -5.35
C ILE A 47 3.22 0.32 -4.13
N PHE A 48 3.01 -0.51 -3.10
CA PHE A 48 2.29 -0.13 -1.89
C PHE A 48 3.19 0.27 -0.74
N TYR A 49 4.31 -0.43 -0.58
CA TYR A 49 5.26 -0.15 0.49
C TYR A 49 5.88 1.24 0.37
N LYS A 50 6.42 1.60 -0.80
CA LYS A 50 7.18 2.84 -0.99
C LYS A 50 6.37 4.11 -0.69
N PRO A 51 5.13 4.29 -1.18
CA PRO A 51 4.33 5.45 -0.84
C PRO A 51 4.05 5.56 0.67
N VAL A 52 3.71 4.44 1.33
CA VAL A 52 3.40 4.45 2.77
C VAL A 52 4.64 4.80 3.58
N TYR A 53 5.76 4.15 3.31
CA TYR A 53 7.02 4.45 3.99
C TYR A 53 7.45 5.91 3.80
N THR A 54 7.39 6.40 2.56
CA THR A 54 7.75 7.78 2.21
C THR A 54 6.80 8.77 2.88
N TYR A 55 5.50 8.51 2.91
CA TYR A 55 4.52 9.35 3.61
C TYR A 55 4.85 9.49 5.10
N PHE A 56 5.08 8.37 5.79
CA PHE A 56 5.44 8.38 7.22
C PHE A 56 6.80 9.02 7.51
N ASP A 57 7.74 8.94 6.57
CA ASP A 57 9.00 9.67 6.67
C ASP A 57 8.79 11.19 6.50
N MET A 58 7.99 11.57 5.49
CA MET A 58 7.65 12.96 5.20
C MET A 58 6.84 13.65 6.30
N LEU A 59 5.99 12.91 7.02
CA LEU A 59 5.26 13.45 8.18
C LEU A 59 6.18 14.06 9.23
N LYS A 60 7.44 13.60 9.31
CA LYS A 60 8.45 14.10 10.26
C LYS A 60 9.18 15.35 9.77
N SER A 61 8.97 15.76 8.51
CA SER A 61 9.68 16.86 7.87
C SER A 61 8.94 18.19 7.99
N LYS A 62 9.62 19.31 7.74
CA LYS A 62 8.99 20.65 7.69
C LYS A 62 7.91 20.78 6.61
N VAL A 63 7.88 19.87 5.62
CA VAL A 63 6.84 19.82 4.58
C VAL A 63 5.47 19.51 5.17
N SER A 64 5.38 18.66 6.20
CA SER A 64 4.10 18.34 6.84
C SER A 64 3.51 19.55 7.56
N MET A 65 4.36 20.37 8.18
CA MET A 65 3.96 21.63 8.81
C MET A 65 3.42 22.63 7.78
N LEU A 66 4.09 22.77 6.63
CA LEU A 66 3.61 23.62 5.54
C LEU A 66 2.28 23.12 4.95
N TYR A 67 2.12 21.80 4.82
CA TYR A 67 0.88 21.19 4.34
C TYR A 67 -0.32 21.51 5.26
N ASN A 68 -0.10 21.49 6.59
CA ASN A 68 -1.12 21.86 7.57
C ASN A 68 -1.52 23.34 7.51
N ILE A 69 -0.58 24.23 7.16
CA ILE A 69 -0.87 25.66 7.01
C ILE A 69 -1.66 25.89 5.71
N SER A 70 -1.16 25.38 4.59
CA SER A 70 -1.87 25.40 3.33
C SER A 70 -1.28 24.38 2.35
N PRO A 71 -2.07 23.40 1.86
CA PRO A 71 -1.59 22.41 0.90
C PRO A 71 -1.12 23.05 -0.42
N ARG A 72 -1.74 24.17 -0.82
CA ARG A 72 -1.35 24.93 -2.03
C ARG A 72 0.09 25.45 -1.98
N ILE A 73 0.60 25.79 -0.79
CA ILE A 73 1.98 26.25 -0.64
C ILE A 73 2.94 25.11 -0.97
N VAL A 74 2.64 23.90 -0.48
CA VAL A 74 3.49 22.72 -0.72
C VAL A 74 3.51 22.37 -2.19
N GLU A 75 2.37 22.44 -2.88
CA GLU A 75 2.24 22.15 -4.32
C GLU A 75 3.10 23.08 -5.20
N CYS A 76 3.37 24.31 -4.76
CA CYS A 76 4.16 25.28 -5.52
C CYS A 76 5.67 25.00 -5.51
N PHE A 77 6.19 24.25 -4.54
CA PHE A 77 7.63 24.01 -4.39
C PHE A 77 8.04 22.61 -4.87
N PRO A 78 9.17 22.44 -5.57
CA PRO A 78 9.67 21.11 -5.90
C PRO A 78 10.11 20.38 -4.64
N GLY A 79 9.83 19.07 -4.56
CA GLY A 79 10.29 18.26 -3.44
C GLY A 79 9.75 16.83 -3.41
N LYS A 80 10.16 16.07 -2.39
CA LYS A 80 9.81 14.64 -2.19
C LYS A 80 8.31 14.35 -2.18
N HIS A 81 7.46 15.33 -1.86
CA HIS A 81 5.99 15.16 -1.89
C HIS A 81 5.48 14.89 -3.31
N GLN A 82 6.12 15.45 -4.35
CA GLN A 82 5.73 15.21 -5.74
C GLN A 82 6.02 13.77 -6.16
N GLU A 83 7.17 13.22 -5.74
CA GLU A 83 7.51 11.81 -5.94
C GLU A 83 6.53 10.89 -5.20
N LEU A 84 6.18 11.26 -3.96
CA LEU A 84 5.16 10.56 -3.19
C LEU A 84 3.80 10.56 -3.91
N PHE A 85 3.34 11.70 -4.43
CA PHE A 85 2.07 11.79 -5.15
C PHE A 85 2.06 10.92 -6.41
N LYS A 86 3.16 10.93 -7.19
CA LYS A 86 3.32 10.01 -8.35
C LYS A 86 3.26 8.55 -7.91
N ALA A 87 3.88 8.20 -6.78
CA ALA A 87 3.86 6.83 -6.26
C ALA A 87 2.46 6.41 -5.78
N ILE A 88 1.71 7.34 -5.16
CA ILE A 88 0.30 7.14 -4.78
C ILE A 88 -0.56 6.92 -6.03
N ASP A 89 -0.36 7.70 -7.09
CA ASP A 89 -1.13 7.54 -8.33
C ASP A 89 -0.85 6.20 -9.00
N LYS A 90 0.41 5.71 -8.94
CA LYS A 90 0.75 4.35 -9.37
C LYS A 90 0.01 3.29 -8.55
N ALA A 91 -0.06 3.44 -7.23
CA ALA A 91 -0.82 2.52 -6.37
C ALA A 91 -2.33 2.55 -6.67
N LYS A 92 -2.91 3.73 -6.89
CA LYS A 92 -4.32 3.86 -7.32
C LYS A 92 -4.57 3.19 -8.68
N ALA A 93 -3.67 3.37 -9.64
CA ALA A 93 -3.78 2.73 -10.95
C ALA A 93 -3.77 1.20 -10.83
N TYR A 94 -2.89 0.66 -9.97
CA TYR A 94 -2.87 -0.76 -9.66
C TYR A 94 -4.20 -1.24 -9.07
N ILE A 95 -4.73 -0.54 -8.07
CA ILE A 95 -6.01 -0.93 -7.42
C ILE A 95 -7.16 -0.94 -8.44
N ARG A 96 -7.18 0.02 -9.38
CA ARG A 96 -8.18 0.05 -10.47
C ARG A 96 -8.04 -1.15 -11.39
N LEU A 97 -6.82 -1.48 -11.81
CA LEU A 97 -6.55 -2.65 -12.65
C LEU A 97 -6.97 -3.95 -11.94
N GLU A 98 -6.70 -4.06 -10.64
CA GLU A 98 -7.10 -5.22 -9.84
C GLU A 98 -8.62 -5.30 -9.71
N ALA A 99 -9.31 -4.18 -9.50
CA ALA A 99 -10.78 -4.13 -9.51
C ALA A 99 -11.35 -4.61 -10.85
N ASP A 100 -10.83 -4.10 -11.97
CA ASP A 100 -11.27 -4.50 -13.32
C ASP A 100 -11.01 -5.99 -13.59
N ARG A 101 -9.90 -6.53 -13.08
CA ARG A 101 -9.56 -7.96 -13.19
C ARG A 101 -10.57 -8.80 -12.41
N ARG A 102 -10.83 -8.44 -11.16
CA ARG A 102 -11.70 -9.22 -10.28
C ARG A 102 -13.16 -9.15 -10.66
N LEU A 103 -13.65 -7.98 -11.08
CA LEU A 103 -15.02 -7.81 -11.56
C LEU A 103 -15.38 -8.76 -12.71
N LYS A 104 -14.42 -9.19 -13.54
CA LYS A 104 -14.64 -10.14 -14.64
C LYS A 104 -14.94 -11.56 -14.18
N SER A 105 -14.51 -11.93 -12.97
CA SER A 105 -14.63 -13.29 -12.43
C SER A 105 -15.20 -13.31 -11.00
N LEU A 106 -15.83 -12.22 -10.57
CA LEU A 106 -16.33 -12.06 -9.20
C LEU A 106 -17.56 -12.94 -8.99
N ASP A 107 -17.49 -13.87 -8.06
CA ASP A 107 -18.64 -14.61 -7.55
C ASP A 107 -19.27 -13.82 -6.39
N THR A 108 -20.40 -13.16 -6.67
CA THR A 108 -21.11 -12.33 -5.67
C THR A 108 -21.68 -13.15 -4.52
N SER A 109 -21.86 -14.46 -4.69
CA SER A 109 -22.37 -15.35 -3.64
C SER A 109 -21.30 -15.83 -2.67
N ASN A 110 -20.02 -15.73 -3.06
CA ASN A 110 -18.90 -16.24 -2.30
C ASN A 110 -17.65 -15.33 -2.43
N PRO A 111 -17.68 -14.10 -1.87
CA PRO A 111 -16.54 -13.20 -1.89
C PRO A 111 -15.35 -13.78 -1.09
N GLN A 112 -14.14 -13.77 -1.67
CA GLN A 112 -12.99 -14.49 -1.12
C GLN A 112 -12.19 -13.67 -0.09
N ASP A 113 -12.19 -12.35 -0.23
CA ASP A 113 -11.47 -11.44 0.64
C ASP A 113 -12.20 -10.09 0.76
N TYR A 114 -11.62 -9.17 1.53
CA TYR A 114 -12.24 -7.87 1.77
C TYR A 114 -12.47 -7.07 0.48
N PHE A 115 -11.58 -7.18 -0.51
CA PHE A 115 -11.71 -6.44 -1.76
C PHE A 115 -12.88 -6.97 -2.59
N ASP A 116 -13.11 -8.29 -2.62
CA ASP A 116 -14.31 -8.86 -3.24
C ASP A 116 -15.59 -8.38 -2.54
N VAL A 117 -15.62 -8.41 -1.20
CA VAL A 117 -16.76 -7.89 -0.42
C VAL A 117 -17.02 -6.43 -0.75
N PHE A 118 -15.97 -5.61 -0.86
CA PHE A 118 -16.08 -4.20 -1.24
C PHE A 118 -16.68 -4.05 -2.65
N LEU A 119 -16.21 -4.84 -3.62
CA LEU A 119 -16.73 -4.80 -4.99
C LEU A 119 -18.21 -5.20 -5.07
N VAL A 120 -18.61 -6.27 -4.36
CA VAL A 120 -20.03 -6.67 -4.25
C VAL A 120 -20.86 -5.51 -3.70
N LYS A 121 -20.40 -4.88 -2.61
CA LYS A 121 -21.14 -3.76 -2.02
C LYS A 121 -21.26 -2.56 -2.95
N MET A 122 -20.22 -2.26 -3.74
CA MET A 122 -20.25 -1.19 -4.73
C MET A 122 -21.20 -1.47 -5.89
N LEU A 123 -21.44 -2.73 -6.24
CA LEU A 123 -22.43 -3.11 -7.25
C LEU A 123 -23.86 -2.95 -6.72
N GLU A 124 -24.11 -3.31 -5.46
CA GLU A 124 -25.42 -3.10 -4.80
C GLU A 124 -25.81 -1.63 -4.73
N VAL A 125 -24.87 -0.73 -4.38
CA VAL A 125 -25.14 0.71 -4.21
C VAL A 125 -25.33 1.44 -5.55
N LYS A 126 -24.88 0.84 -6.67
CA LYS A 126 -25.05 1.41 -8.01
C LYS A 126 -26.40 1.09 -8.66
N GLN A 127 -27.19 0.18 -8.07
CA GLN A 127 -28.57 -0.09 -8.47
C GLN A 127 -29.53 0.91 -7.85
#